data_AF-A0A0U5II36-F1
#
_entry.id   AF-A0A0U5II36-F1
#
_cell.length_a   1.000
_cell.length_b   1.000
_cell.length_c   1.000
_cell.angle_alpha   90.00
_cell.angle_beta   90.00
_cell.angle_gamma   90.00
#
_symmetry.space_group_name_H-M   'P 1'
#
loop_
_entity.id
_entity.type
_entity.pdbx_description
1 polymer ?
#
loop_
_entity_poly.entity_id
_entity_poly.type
_entity_poly.pdbx_seq_one_letter_code
_entity_poly.pdbx_strand_id
1 'polypeptide(L)' 'MDHEGIVAFVARYKVDGRAQRLHETSRFVKEDWRWFYLEGVAPD' A
#
# COMPACT_ATOMS: atom_id res chain seq x y z
N MET A 1 15.01 9.50 12.94
CA MET A 1 13.69 8.87 12.94
C MET A 1 13.27 8.66 11.50
N ASP A 2 12.70 7.51 11.21
CA ASP A 2 12.12 7.23 9.90
C ASP A 2 10.90 8.15 9.71
N HIS A 3 11.02 9.09 8.78
CA HIS A 3 9.99 10.04 8.37
C HIS A 3 9.25 9.54 7.13
N GLU A 4 9.77 8.51 6.47
CA GLU A 4 9.23 7.86 5.28
C GLU A 4 9.22 6.35 5.46
N GLY A 5 8.31 5.67 4.76
CA GLY A 5 8.18 4.22 4.76
C GLY A 5 7.70 3.70 3.40
N ILE A 6 8.17 2.50 3.03
CA ILE A 6 7.80 1.80 1.80
C ILE A 6 7.34 0.39 2.15
N VAL A 7 6.22 -0.05 1.59
CA VAL A 7 5.67 -1.39 1.82
C VAL A 7 5.23 -2.01 0.51
N ALA A 8 5.78 -3.18 0.17
CA ALA A 8 5.28 -4.02 -0.92
C ALA A 8 4.34 -5.10 -0.35
N PHE A 9 3.16 -5.27 -0.95
CA PHE A 9 2.19 -6.28 -0.49
C PHE A 9 1.29 -6.82 -1.61
N VAL A 10 0.62 -7.93 -1.32
CA VAL A 10 -0.44 -8.49 -2.16
C VAL A 10 -1.74 -8.60 -1.34
N ALA A 11 -2.72 -7.75 -1.64
CA ALA A 11 -4.05 -7.84 -1.07
C ALA A 11 -4.92 -8.80 -1.89
N ARG A 12 -5.73 -9.61 -1.21
CA ARG A 12 -6.67 -10.56 -1.82
C ARG A 12 -8.09 -10.14 -1.47
N TYR A 13 -8.95 -10.03 -2.47
CA TYR A 13 -10.35 -9.60 -2.31
C TYR A 13 -11.24 -10.29 -3.35
N LYS A 14 -12.56 -10.12 -3.24
CA LYS A 14 -13.53 -10.67 -4.20
C LYS A 14 -14.37 -9.56 -4.80
N VAL A 15 -14.61 -9.62 -6.12
CA VAL A 15 -15.54 -8.75 -6.85
C VAL A 15 -16.50 -9.67 -7.61
N ASP A 16 -17.81 -9.50 -7.42
CA ASP A 16 -18.85 -10.35 -8.01
C ASP A 16 -18.60 -11.86 -7.83
N GLY A 17 -18.14 -12.24 -6.63
CA GLY A 17 -17.80 -13.63 -6.28
C GLY A 17 -16.48 -14.15 -6.88
N ARG A 18 -15.79 -13.38 -7.72
CA ARG A 18 -14.50 -13.75 -8.33
C ARG A 18 -13.34 -13.26 -7.49
N ALA A 19 -12.37 -14.13 -7.21
CA ALA A 19 -11.16 -13.77 -6.47
C ALA A 19 -10.23 -12.89 -7.32
N GLN A 20 -9.77 -11.79 -6.74
CA GLN A 20 -8.85 -10.82 -7.32
C GLN A 20 -7.63 -10.64 -6.42
N ARG A 21 -6.56 -10.11 -6.99
CA ARG A 21 -5.33 -9.74 -6.27
C ARG A 21 -4.93 -8.34 -6.68
N LEU A 22 -4.58 -7.52 -5.69
CA LEU A 22 -3.91 -6.24 -5.89
C LEU A 22 -2.47 -6.42 -5.40
N HIS A 23 -1.51 -6.28 -6.31
CA HIS A 23 -0.09 -6.27 -5.98
C HIS A 23 0.40 -4.85 -6.17
N GLU A 24 0.92 -4.23 -5.11
CA GLU A 24 1.46 -2.87 -5.18
C GLU A 24 2.60 -2.66 -4.19
N THR A 25 3.35 -1.58 -4.45
CA THR A 25 4.30 -0.98 -3.51
C THR A 25 3.80 0.41 -3.12
N SER A 26 3.59 0.65 -1.84
CA SER A 26 3.03 1.90 -1.32
C SER A 26 4.05 2.71 -0.52
N ARG A 27 3.92 4.03 -0.58
CA ARG A 27 4.72 5.02 0.16
C ARG A 27 3.91 5.67 1.26
N PHE A 28 4.56 5.92 2.39
CA PHE A 28 3.99 6.55 3.56
C PHE A 28 4.92 7.64 4.10
N VAL A 29 4.33 8.70 4.65
CA VAL A 29 5.03 9.72 5.43
C VAL A 29 4.61 9.64 6.89
N LYS A 30 5.52 9.94 7.81
CA LYS A 30 5.24 10.03 9.24
C LYS A 30 5.23 11.49 9.70
N GLU A 31 4.04 12.02 9.97
CA GLU A 31 3.83 13.38 10.48
C GLU A 31 3.10 13.33 11.82
N ASP A 32 3.53 14.14 12.79
CA ASP A 32 2.93 14.15 14.14
C ASP A 32 2.73 12.75 14.75
N TRP A 33 3.73 11.89 14.56
CA TRP A 33 3.76 10.49 15.01
C TRP A 33 2.71 9.57 14.37
N ARG A 34 2.04 10.01 13.31
CA ARG A 34 1.03 9.26 12.56
C ARG A 34 1.55 8.95 11.16
N TRP A 35 1.19 7.78 10.65
CA TRP A 35 1.52 7.39 9.27
C TRP A 35 0.38 7.77 8.34
N PHE A 36 0.72 8.45 7.24
CA PHE A 36 -0.19 8.83 6.19
C PHE A 36 0.22 8.14 4.89
N TYR A 37 -0.76 7.59 4.18
CA TYR A 37 -0.56 7.04 2.85
C TYR A 37 -0.35 8.18 1.85
N LEU A 38 0.66 8.05 1.00
CA LEU A 38 0.93 9.00 -0.07
C LEU A 38 0.46 8.46 -1.42
N GLU A 39 1.06 7.35 -1.85
CA GLU A 39 0.81 6.77 -3.16
C GLU A 39 1.11 5.26 -3.17
N GLY A 40 0.65 4.60 -4.22
CA GLY A 40 0.83 3.19 -4.47
C GLY A 40 1.03 2.96 -5.96
N VAL A 41 2.00 2.12 -6.31
CA VAL A 41 2.32 1.77 -7.69
C VAL A 41 2.19 0.27 -7.89
N ALA A 42 1.55 -0.13 -8.99
CA ALA A 42 1.57 -1.51 -9.43
C ALA A 42 2.99 -1.85 -9.94
N PRO A 43 3.44 -3.11 -9.79
CA PRO A 43 4.67 -3.56 -10.43
C PRO A 43 4.51 -3.57 -11.96
N ASP A 44 5.62 -3.28 -12.67
CA ASP A 44 5.72 -3.40 -14.13
C ASP A 44 5.50 -4.84 -14.64
#